data_AF-A0A6J3IB57-F1
#
_entry.id   AF-A0A6J3IB57-F1
#
_cell.length_a   1.000
_cell.length_b   1.000
_cell.length_c   1.000
_cell.angle_alpha   90.00
_cell.angle_beta   90.00
_cell.angle_gamma   90.00
#
_symmetry.space_group_name_H-M   'P 1'
#
loop_
_entity.id
_entity.type
_entity.pdbx_description
1 polymer ?
#
loop_
_entity_poly.entity_id
_entity_poly.type
_entity_poly.pdbx_seq_one_letter_code
_entity_poly.pdbx_strand_id
1 'polypeptide(L)'
;MAAATLPAWVALQSRARTLRAFSTAMYLATRVRKPGLQRTSRNERLPQRKALPPRTEKMAVDQDWASVYPVAAPFKPSAVPLPVRMGYPVKKGVPMAKEGNLELLKIPNFLHLTPVAIKKHCEALKDFCTDWPAALDSDEKCEKHFPIEIDTSDYVSSGLSVRNPKARVVVLRKTEEWEKSKTEADMEEYIWENSSSERNILETLLQINAAEKNTEVNKEELLGTKEVEEYKKSVVCLKNEGENENSVSQYKESVKRLLHLI
;
A
#
# COMPACT_ATOMS: atom_id res chain seq x y z
N MET A 1 54.82 18.76 -9.02
CA MET A 1 55.03 17.31 -8.86
C MET A 1 53.69 16.62 -8.91
N ALA A 2 53.57 15.64 -9.82
CA ALA A 2 52.55 14.60 -9.98
C ALA A 2 51.06 15.01 -9.97
N ALA A 3 50.52 15.23 -11.17
CA ALA A 3 49.09 15.09 -11.49
C ALA A 3 48.75 13.59 -11.63
N ALA A 4 47.69 13.13 -10.97
CA ALA A 4 47.18 11.77 -11.10
C ALA A 4 46.05 11.73 -12.13
N THR A 5 46.33 11.08 -13.26
CA THR A 5 45.47 10.88 -14.42
C THR A 5 44.48 9.73 -14.21
N LEU A 6 43.22 9.97 -14.56
CA LEU A 6 42.13 8.98 -14.68
C LEU A 6 42.46 7.91 -15.74
N PRO A 7 42.15 6.61 -15.52
CA PRO A 7 42.31 5.62 -16.56
C PRO A 7 41.12 5.63 -17.53
N ALA A 8 41.46 5.38 -18.79
CA ALA A 8 40.67 5.54 -19.98
C ALA A 8 39.46 4.59 -20.09
N TRP A 9 38.42 5.11 -20.73
CA TRP A 9 37.29 4.38 -21.26
C TRP A 9 37.72 3.20 -22.15
N VAL A 10 37.29 2.00 -21.80
CA VAL A 10 37.36 0.83 -22.67
C VAL A 10 36.22 0.94 -23.69
N ALA A 11 36.56 1.34 -24.92
CA ALA A 11 35.66 1.32 -26.06
C ALA A 11 35.33 -0.14 -26.43
N LEU A 12 34.04 -0.51 -26.28
CA LEU A 12 33.52 -1.79 -26.71
C LEU A 12 33.51 -1.84 -28.25
N GLN A 13 34.42 -2.61 -28.84
CA GLN A 13 34.49 -2.81 -30.28
C GLN A 13 33.20 -3.42 -30.82
N SER A 14 32.60 -2.74 -31.81
CA SER A 14 31.44 -3.20 -32.57
C SER A 14 31.83 -4.42 -33.42
N ARG A 15 31.52 -5.63 -32.93
CA ARG A 15 31.57 -6.84 -33.76
C ARG A 15 30.54 -6.73 -34.88
N ALA A 16 31.03 -6.73 -36.12
CA ALA A 16 30.22 -6.85 -37.32
C ALA A 16 29.35 -8.12 -37.26
N ARG A 17 28.03 -7.93 -37.22
CA ARG A 17 27.06 -9.02 -37.38
C ARG A 17 27.02 -9.41 -38.86
N THR A 18 27.70 -10.49 -39.21
CA THR A 18 27.47 -11.17 -40.49
C THR A 18 26.04 -11.74 -40.50
N LEU A 19 25.17 -11.20 -41.35
CA LEU A 19 23.85 -11.75 -41.62
C LEU A 19 24.03 -13.09 -42.35
N ARG A 20 23.68 -14.20 -41.69
CA ARG A 20 23.52 -15.50 -42.34
C ARG A 20 22.27 -15.44 -43.21
N ALA A 21 22.45 -15.47 -44.53
CA ALA A 21 21.36 -15.71 -45.47
C ALA A 21 20.83 -17.14 -45.26
N PHE A 22 19.57 -17.29 -44.90
CA PHE A 22 18.88 -18.58 -44.99
C PHE A 22 18.57 -18.83 -46.48
N SER A 23 19.33 -19.74 -47.09
CA SER A 23 19.03 -20.25 -48.43
C SER A 23 17.89 -21.26 -48.33
N THR A 24 16.74 -20.91 -48.89
CA THR A 24 15.65 -21.87 -49.12
C THR A 24 15.99 -22.66 -50.37
N ALA A 25 16.55 -23.87 -50.21
CA ALA A 25 16.75 -24.79 -51.31
C ALA A 25 15.40 -25.35 -51.77
N MET A 26 14.94 -24.94 -52.95
CA MET A 26 13.81 -25.57 -53.63
C MET A 26 14.30 -26.86 -54.31
N TYR A 27 13.89 -28.02 -53.79
CA TYR A 27 14.12 -29.30 -54.46
C TYR A 27 13.07 -29.53 -55.55
N LEU A 28 13.52 -29.86 -56.75
CA LEU A 28 12.68 -30.32 -57.86
C LEU A 28 12.10 -31.69 -57.51
N ALA A 29 10.78 -31.82 -57.42
CA ALA A 29 10.11 -33.07 -57.07
C ALA A 29 10.19 -34.08 -58.24
N THR A 30 11.13 -35.02 -58.19
CA THR A 30 11.11 -36.22 -59.03
C THR A 30 10.00 -37.16 -58.55
N ARG A 31 8.97 -37.40 -59.38
CA ARG A 31 7.93 -38.40 -59.13
C ARG A 31 8.52 -39.82 -59.15
N VAL A 32 8.65 -40.42 -57.97
CA VAL A 32 8.81 -41.88 -57.83
C VAL A 32 7.42 -42.52 -57.81
N ARG A 33 7.15 -43.41 -58.75
CA ARG A 33 5.92 -44.22 -58.82
C ARG A 33 5.94 -45.23 -57.65
N LYS A 34 5.02 -45.10 -56.68
CA LYS A 34 4.81 -46.08 -55.61
C LYS A 34 4.06 -47.32 -56.16
N PRO A 35 4.43 -48.56 -55.79
CA PRO A 35 3.62 -49.74 -56.09
C PRO A 35 2.27 -49.66 -55.37
N GLY A 36 1.23 -50.18 -56.02
CA GLY A 36 -0.17 -50.07 -55.60
C GLY A 36 -0.41 -50.60 -54.18
N LEU A 37 -1.11 -49.79 -53.40
CA LEU A 37 -1.61 -50.15 -52.07
C LEU A 37 -2.72 -51.20 -52.25
N GLN A 38 -2.48 -52.43 -51.81
CA GLN A 38 -3.55 -53.38 -51.57
C GLN A 38 -4.50 -52.80 -50.52
N ARG A 39 -5.78 -52.77 -50.87
CA ARG A 39 -6.86 -52.18 -50.09
C ARG A 39 -7.21 -53.14 -48.94
N THR A 40 -6.51 -53.04 -47.82
CA THR A 40 -6.88 -53.75 -46.58
C THR A 40 -8.11 -53.08 -45.97
N SER A 41 -9.25 -53.76 -46.03
CA SER A 41 -10.47 -53.40 -45.33
C SER A 41 -10.36 -53.75 -43.85
N ARG A 42 -10.03 -52.78 -42.98
CA ARG A 42 -10.39 -52.83 -41.55
C ARG A 42 -10.29 -51.44 -40.93
N ASN A 43 -11.45 -50.92 -40.50
CA ASN A 43 -11.55 -49.74 -39.63
C ASN A 43 -10.97 -50.10 -38.25
N GLU A 44 -9.66 -50.03 -38.08
CA GLU A 44 -9.05 -50.03 -36.74
C GLU A 44 -8.99 -48.59 -36.25
N ARG A 45 -10.02 -48.15 -35.51
CA ARG A 45 -9.93 -46.91 -34.74
C ARG A 45 -8.83 -47.10 -33.70
N LEU A 46 -7.82 -46.23 -33.73
CA LEU A 46 -6.78 -46.20 -32.68
C LEU A 46 -7.45 -46.12 -31.30
N PRO A 47 -6.98 -46.87 -30.29
CA PRO A 47 -7.58 -46.87 -28.97
C PRO A 47 -7.54 -45.46 -28.38
N GLN A 48 -8.67 -45.03 -27.81
CA GLN A 48 -8.82 -43.71 -27.22
C GLN A 48 -7.86 -43.53 -26.03
N ARG A 49 -7.08 -42.46 -26.05
CA ARG A 49 -6.15 -42.14 -24.97
C ARG A 49 -6.91 -41.87 -23.67
N LYS A 50 -6.61 -42.63 -22.62
CA LYS A 50 -7.15 -42.43 -21.26
C LYS A 50 -6.34 -41.37 -20.51
N ALA A 51 -7.04 -40.56 -19.73
CA ALA A 51 -6.40 -39.62 -18.81
C ALA A 51 -5.73 -40.38 -17.65
N LEU A 52 -4.60 -39.86 -17.18
CA LEU A 52 -3.93 -40.36 -15.98
C LEU A 52 -4.65 -39.85 -14.72
N PRO A 53 -4.53 -40.55 -13.58
CA PRO A 53 -5.04 -40.05 -12.31
C PRO A 53 -4.38 -38.70 -11.94
N PRO A 54 -5.09 -37.85 -11.17
CA PRO A 54 -4.55 -36.56 -10.74
C PRO A 54 -3.32 -36.74 -9.84
N ARG A 55 -2.40 -35.77 -9.87
CA ARG A 55 -1.17 -35.82 -9.07
C ARG A 55 -1.46 -35.79 -7.56
N THR A 56 -2.62 -35.27 -7.15
CA THR A 56 -3.06 -35.19 -5.74
C THR A 56 -3.03 -36.52 -5.01
N GLU A 57 -3.31 -37.65 -5.69
CA GLU A 57 -3.28 -38.98 -5.07
C GLU A 57 -1.88 -39.41 -4.63
N LYS A 58 -0.83 -38.80 -5.21
CA LYS A 58 0.58 -39.12 -4.92
C LYS A 58 1.23 -38.13 -3.94
N MET A 59 0.48 -37.14 -3.47
CA MET A 59 1.01 -36.09 -2.61
C MET A 59 1.08 -36.55 -1.16
N ALA A 60 2.23 -36.36 -0.53
CA ALA A 60 2.37 -36.52 0.91
C ALA A 60 1.73 -35.33 1.64
N VAL A 61 1.26 -35.53 2.88
CA VAL A 61 0.57 -34.49 3.67
C VAL A 61 1.55 -33.43 4.17
N ASP A 62 2.78 -33.83 4.45
CA ASP A 62 3.90 -33.05 4.99
C ASP A 62 4.82 -32.43 3.92
N GLN A 63 4.44 -32.54 2.64
CA GLN A 63 5.24 -32.00 1.53
C GLN A 63 5.34 -30.47 1.56
N ASP A 64 6.40 -29.93 0.96
CA ASP A 64 6.57 -28.48 0.80
C ASP A 64 5.62 -27.93 -0.28
N TRP A 65 4.59 -27.22 0.16
CA TRP A 65 3.61 -26.60 -0.72
C TRP A 65 4.22 -25.54 -1.66
N ALA A 66 5.25 -24.81 -1.21
CA ALA A 66 5.91 -23.79 -2.02
C ALA A 66 6.54 -24.37 -3.30
N SER A 67 7.01 -25.62 -3.25
CA SER A 67 7.52 -26.33 -4.42
C SER A 67 6.41 -26.77 -5.38
N VAL A 68 5.21 -27.07 -4.87
CA VAL A 68 4.05 -27.45 -5.69
C VAL A 68 3.51 -26.25 -6.47
N TYR A 69 3.49 -25.08 -5.84
CA TYR A 69 2.91 -23.86 -6.39
C TYR A 69 3.84 -22.65 -6.21
N PRO A 70 4.96 -22.58 -6.97
CA PRO A 70 6.01 -21.59 -6.73
C PRO A 70 5.67 -20.17 -7.21
N VAL A 71 4.83 -20.04 -8.24
CA VAL A 71 4.53 -18.76 -8.91
C VAL A 71 3.03 -18.61 -9.15
N ALA A 72 2.61 -17.38 -9.49
CA ALA A 72 1.24 -17.09 -9.90
C ALA A 72 0.82 -17.98 -11.07
N ALA A 73 -0.24 -18.75 -10.88
CA ALA A 73 -0.75 -19.69 -11.87
C ALA A 73 -2.29 -19.81 -11.76
N PRO A 74 -2.97 -20.27 -12.83
CA PRO A 74 -4.39 -20.58 -12.77
C PRO A 74 -4.65 -21.76 -11.84
N PHE A 75 -5.86 -21.83 -11.28
CA PHE A 75 -6.26 -22.94 -10.42
C PHE A 75 -6.20 -24.28 -11.18
N LYS A 76 -5.37 -25.20 -10.69
CA LYS A 76 -5.16 -26.54 -11.29
C LYS A 76 -5.80 -27.60 -10.38
N PRO A 77 -7.02 -28.10 -10.67
CA PRO A 77 -7.72 -29.03 -9.79
C PRO A 77 -6.96 -30.35 -9.58
N SER A 78 -6.13 -30.76 -10.55
CA SER A 78 -5.30 -31.97 -10.49
C SER A 78 -4.03 -31.85 -9.65
N ALA A 79 -3.65 -30.64 -9.23
CA ALA A 79 -2.46 -30.37 -8.41
C ALA A 79 -2.81 -29.90 -6.99
N VAL A 80 -4.00 -29.33 -6.79
CA VAL A 80 -4.45 -28.83 -5.49
C VAL A 80 -5.15 -29.96 -4.71
N PRO A 81 -4.58 -30.45 -3.59
CA PRO A 81 -5.10 -31.61 -2.84
C PRO A 81 -6.30 -31.28 -1.95
N LEU A 82 -6.92 -30.10 -2.12
CA LEU A 82 -8.06 -29.66 -1.32
C LEU A 82 -9.39 -30.00 -2.03
N PRO A 83 -10.41 -30.52 -1.31
CA PRO A 83 -11.73 -30.80 -1.86
C PRO A 83 -12.60 -29.53 -1.89
N VAL A 84 -12.10 -28.46 -2.52
CA VAL A 84 -12.82 -27.18 -2.64
C VAL A 84 -14.03 -27.31 -3.56
N ARG A 85 -15.13 -26.64 -3.21
CA ARG A 85 -16.35 -26.56 -4.00
C ARG A 85 -16.78 -25.10 -4.13
N MET A 86 -17.32 -24.72 -5.27
CA MET A 86 -17.75 -23.33 -5.53
C MET A 86 -18.89 -23.30 -6.54
N GLY A 87 -19.80 -22.34 -6.39
CA GLY A 87 -20.96 -22.14 -7.25
C GLY A 87 -22.27 -22.25 -6.47
N TYR A 88 -23.31 -21.57 -6.96
CA TYR A 88 -24.61 -21.57 -6.30
C TYR A 88 -25.24 -22.98 -6.34
N PRO A 89 -25.63 -23.57 -5.19
CA PRO A 89 -26.22 -24.90 -5.17
C PRO A 89 -27.63 -24.88 -5.75
N VAL A 90 -28.01 -25.95 -6.45
CA VAL A 90 -29.41 -26.17 -6.81
C VAL A 90 -30.24 -26.48 -5.54
N LYS A 91 -31.57 -26.34 -5.60
CA LYS A 91 -32.45 -26.67 -4.46
C LYS A 91 -32.19 -28.12 -4.01
N LYS A 92 -31.87 -28.30 -2.72
CA LYS A 92 -31.45 -29.59 -2.12
C LYS A 92 -30.17 -30.20 -2.74
N GLY A 93 -29.32 -29.39 -3.36
CA GLY A 93 -28.06 -29.81 -3.97
C GLY A 93 -26.82 -29.29 -3.23
N VAL A 94 -25.66 -29.75 -3.70
CA VAL A 94 -24.34 -29.29 -3.22
C VAL A 94 -23.67 -28.38 -4.26
N PRO A 95 -22.76 -27.47 -3.84
CA PRO A 95 -21.95 -26.70 -4.77
C PRO A 95 -21.10 -27.61 -5.68
N MET A 96 -20.84 -27.13 -6.89
CA MET A 96 -20.04 -27.85 -7.89
C MET A 96 -18.63 -28.15 -7.34
N ALA A 97 -18.12 -29.33 -7.67
CA ALA A 97 -16.76 -29.74 -7.31
C ALA A 97 -15.69 -28.88 -8.00
N LYS A 98 -14.41 -29.16 -7.76
CA LYS A 98 -13.30 -28.38 -8.35
C LYS A 98 -12.98 -28.79 -9.79
N GLU A 99 -13.31 -30.01 -10.17
CA GLU A 99 -13.05 -30.54 -11.50
C GLU A 99 -13.95 -29.86 -12.53
N GLY A 100 -13.34 -29.15 -13.50
CA GLY A 100 -14.08 -28.46 -14.56
C GLY A 100 -14.81 -27.17 -14.12
N ASN A 101 -14.59 -26.69 -12.90
CA ASN A 101 -15.27 -25.51 -12.37
C ASN A 101 -14.62 -24.22 -12.85
N LEU A 102 -15.32 -23.48 -13.72
CA LEU A 102 -14.85 -22.21 -14.27
C LEU A 102 -14.84 -21.06 -13.25
N GLU A 103 -15.67 -21.12 -12.20
CA GLU A 103 -15.68 -20.07 -11.17
C GLU A 103 -14.36 -20.06 -10.39
N LEU A 104 -13.81 -21.24 -10.09
CA LEU A 104 -12.49 -21.35 -9.45
C LEU A 104 -11.34 -20.86 -10.34
N LEU A 105 -11.52 -20.87 -11.67
CA LEU A 105 -10.49 -20.39 -12.60
C LEU A 105 -10.44 -18.86 -12.68
N LYS A 106 -11.58 -18.19 -12.44
CA LYS A 106 -11.68 -16.72 -12.45
C LYS A 106 -11.03 -16.07 -11.22
N ILE A 107 -10.94 -16.79 -10.11
CA ILE A 107 -10.37 -16.26 -8.87
C ILE A 107 -8.85 -16.07 -9.03
N PRO A 108 -8.31 -14.85 -8.78
CA PRO A 108 -6.87 -14.67 -8.61
C PRO A 108 -6.45 -15.33 -7.29
N ASN A 109 -5.99 -16.58 -7.36
CA ASN A 109 -5.64 -17.36 -6.18
C ASN A 109 -4.30 -16.93 -5.59
N PHE A 110 -4.15 -17.14 -4.28
CA PHE A 110 -2.94 -16.81 -3.51
C PHE A 110 -2.18 -18.08 -3.08
N LEU A 111 -2.34 -19.19 -3.81
CA LEU A 111 -1.74 -20.47 -3.44
C LEU A 111 -0.21 -20.46 -3.46
N HIS A 112 0.41 -19.54 -4.20
CA HIS A 112 1.87 -19.34 -4.23
C HIS A 112 2.35 -18.39 -3.12
N LEU A 113 1.46 -17.62 -2.49
CA LEU A 113 1.76 -16.64 -1.44
C LEU A 113 1.28 -17.14 -0.07
N THR A 114 1.56 -18.40 0.24
CA THR A 114 1.30 -18.94 1.58
C THR A 114 2.26 -18.34 2.60
N PRO A 115 1.88 -18.22 3.90
CA PRO A 115 2.77 -17.65 4.92
C PRO A 115 4.14 -18.33 5.01
N VAL A 116 4.20 -19.64 4.76
CA VAL A 116 5.46 -20.40 4.73
C VAL A 116 6.34 -19.97 3.55
N ALA A 117 5.76 -19.77 2.38
CA ALA A 117 6.48 -19.27 1.20
C ALA A 117 6.97 -17.83 1.42
N ILE A 118 6.11 -16.95 1.96
CA ILE A 118 6.47 -15.54 2.23
C ILE A 118 7.67 -15.47 3.18
N LYS A 119 7.68 -16.24 4.27
CA LYS A 119 8.83 -16.27 5.19
C LYS A 119 10.12 -16.70 4.49
N LYS A 120 10.07 -17.75 3.67
CA LYS A 120 11.22 -18.21 2.88
C LYS A 120 11.70 -17.15 1.88
N HIS A 121 10.76 -16.48 1.19
CA HIS A 121 11.09 -15.43 0.23
C HIS A 121 11.71 -14.21 0.91
N CYS A 122 11.11 -13.73 2.00
CA CYS A 122 11.64 -12.60 2.76
C CYS A 122 13.02 -12.91 3.33
N GLU A 123 13.27 -14.13 3.83
CA GLU A 123 14.60 -14.53 4.32
C GLU A 123 15.66 -14.42 3.23
N ALA A 124 15.38 -14.87 2.00
CA ALA A 124 16.29 -14.74 0.88
C ALA A 124 16.44 -13.29 0.37
N LEU A 125 15.46 -12.42 0.63
CA LEU A 125 15.48 -11.03 0.21
C LEU A 125 16.18 -10.10 1.23
N LYS A 126 16.41 -10.56 2.46
CA LYS A 126 17.08 -9.76 3.51
C LYS A 126 18.47 -9.30 3.10
N ASP A 127 19.21 -10.11 2.35
CA ASP A 127 20.56 -9.77 1.87
C ASP A 127 20.59 -8.54 0.96
N PHE A 128 19.45 -8.15 0.37
CA PHE A 128 19.32 -6.96 -0.47
C PHE A 128 18.90 -5.71 0.30
N CYS A 129 18.45 -5.86 1.55
CA CYS A 129 18.01 -4.76 2.39
C CYS A 129 19.20 -4.10 3.11
N THR A 130 19.08 -2.81 3.40
CA THR A 130 20.03 -2.06 4.23
C THR A 130 19.33 -1.62 5.51
N ASP A 131 20.07 -1.60 6.62
CA ASP A 131 19.53 -1.12 7.89
C ASP A 131 19.16 0.37 7.80
N TRP A 132 18.03 0.73 8.42
CA TRP A 132 17.63 2.13 8.58
C TRP A 132 18.53 2.81 9.63
N PRO A 133 18.99 4.06 9.41
CA PRO A 133 19.86 4.75 10.36
C PRO A 133 19.18 5.01 11.72
N ALA A 134 19.72 4.38 12.77
CA ALA A 134 19.22 4.50 14.15
C ALA A 134 19.34 5.91 14.78
N ALA A 135 19.93 6.88 14.11
CA ALA A 135 19.91 8.28 14.58
C ALA A 135 18.55 8.95 14.29
N LEU A 136 17.83 8.46 13.28
CA LEU A 136 16.59 9.02 12.73
C LEU A 136 15.36 8.24 13.23
N ASP A 137 15.20 8.17 14.56
CA ASP A 137 14.08 7.46 15.18
C ASP A 137 12.77 8.28 15.23
N SER A 138 12.87 9.61 15.04
CA SER A 138 11.76 10.55 15.18
C SER A 138 11.78 11.56 14.04
N ASP A 139 10.59 11.93 13.58
CA ASP A 139 10.39 12.86 12.46
C ASP A 139 11.01 14.24 12.72
N GLU A 140 11.02 14.73 13.97
CA GLU A 140 11.69 16.01 14.31
C GLU A 140 13.20 15.99 14.02
N LYS A 141 13.85 14.85 14.23
CA LYS A 141 15.28 14.66 13.89
C LYS A 141 15.46 14.58 12.37
N CYS A 142 14.51 13.94 11.67
CA CYS A 142 14.49 13.88 10.21
C CYS A 142 14.39 15.28 9.61
N GLU A 143 13.42 16.10 10.06
CA GLU A 143 13.23 17.47 9.58
C GLU A 143 14.46 18.36 9.85
N LYS A 144 15.11 18.20 11.01
CA LYS A 144 16.31 18.97 11.36
C LYS A 144 17.49 18.68 10.43
N HIS A 145 17.70 17.42 10.06
CA HIS A 145 18.82 17.02 9.20
C HIS A 145 18.46 17.07 7.70
N PHE A 146 17.18 16.90 7.37
CA PHE A 146 16.63 16.81 6.02
C PHE A 146 15.37 17.69 5.90
N PRO A 147 15.51 19.02 5.79
CA PRO A 147 14.39 19.98 5.75
C PRO A 147 13.65 20.02 4.40
N ILE A 148 14.04 19.19 3.44
CA ILE A 148 13.47 19.14 2.09
C ILE A 148 12.90 17.76 1.85
N GLU A 149 11.61 17.69 1.55
CA GLU A 149 10.92 16.47 1.13
C GLU A 149 10.67 16.51 -0.38
N ILE A 150 10.87 15.36 -1.03
CA ILE A 150 10.64 15.19 -2.47
C ILE A 150 9.65 14.07 -2.66
N ASP A 151 8.43 14.41 -3.08
CA ASP A 151 7.40 13.43 -3.41
C ASP A 151 7.48 13.05 -4.88
N THR A 152 7.66 11.76 -5.15
CA THR A 152 7.58 11.15 -6.49
C THR A 152 6.55 10.03 -6.49
N SER A 153 5.75 9.91 -7.56
CA SER A 153 4.68 8.91 -7.67
C SER A 153 4.89 7.97 -8.85
N ASP A 154 5.03 6.67 -8.55
CA ASP A 154 5.11 5.60 -9.55
C ASP A 154 3.79 4.82 -9.66
N TYR A 155 3.45 4.39 -10.87
CA TYR A 155 2.17 3.72 -11.17
C TYR A 155 2.40 2.38 -11.86
N VAL A 156 1.76 1.33 -11.34
CA VAL A 156 1.78 -0.01 -11.94
C VAL A 156 0.39 -0.36 -12.47
N SER A 157 0.30 -0.59 -13.78
CA SER A 157 -0.95 -0.95 -14.49
C SER A 157 -0.76 -2.22 -15.29
N SER A 158 -1.83 -3.01 -15.46
CA SER A 158 -1.84 -4.13 -16.41
C SER A 158 -1.91 -3.60 -17.85
N GLY A 159 -0.93 -3.92 -18.70
CA GLY A 159 -0.95 -3.52 -20.11
C GLY A 159 0.41 -3.66 -20.79
N LEU A 160 0.45 -3.38 -22.09
CA LEU A 160 1.70 -3.39 -22.88
C LEU A 160 2.57 -2.15 -22.62
N SER A 161 1.94 -1.01 -22.30
CA SER A 161 2.64 0.25 -22.03
C SER A 161 2.79 0.48 -20.53
N VAL A 162 4.02 0.71 -20.10
CA VAL A 162 4.35 1.15 -18.74
C VAL A 162 4.26 2.67 -18.56
N ARG A 163 4.05 3.42 -19.65
CA ARG A 163 4.09 4.89 -19.61
C ARG A 163 2.87 5.45 -18.89
N ASN A 164 3.10 6.27 -17.86
CA ASN A 164 2.07 7.08 -17.23
C ASN A 164 2.51 8.56 -17.19
N PRO A 165 1.78 9.49 -17.82
CA PRO A 165 2.14 10.91 -17.83
C PRO A 165 2.13 11.56 -16.44
N LYS A 166 1.44 10.98 -15.45
CA LYS A 166 1.37 11.51 -14.08
C LYS A 166 2.67 11.33 -13.30
N ALA A 167 3.48 10.33 -13.65
CA ALA A 167 4.74 10.02 -12.96
C ALA A 167 5.83 11.11 -13.13
N ARG A 168 5.63 12.07 -14.05
CA ARG A 168 6.57 13.17 -14.28
C ARG A 168 6.49 14.29 -13.23
N VAL A 169 5.43 14.30 -12.41
CA VAL A 169 5.19 15.37 -11.44
C VAL A 169 6.07 15.12 -10.22
N VAL A 170 6.86 16.13 -9.85
CA VAL A 170 7.69 16.14 -8.65
C VAL A 170 7.20 17.28 -7.76
N VAL A 171 6.92 16.98 -6.49
CA VAL A 171 6.52 17.99 -5.50
C VAL A 171 7.65 18.13 -4.49
N LEU A 172 8.03 19.37 -4.21
CA LEU A 172 9.03 19.72 -3.19
C LEU A 172 8.31 20.40 -2.03
N ARG A 173 8.51 19.91 -0.81
CA ARG A 173 8.11 20.60 0.42
C ARG A 173 9.35 21.01 1.20
N LYS A 174 9.30 22.20 1.78
CA LYS A 174 10.39 22.77 2.56
C LYS A 174 9.82 23.34 3.84
N THR A 175 10.36 22.93 4.97
CA THR A 175 10.11 23.53 6.27
C THR A 175 11.36 24.29 6.69
N GLU A 176 11.18 25.53 7.14
CA GLU A 176 12.29 26.39 7.55
C GLU A 176 12.26 26.67 9.05
N GLU A 177 13.42 26.84 9.68
CA GLU A 177 13.52 27.02 11.13
C GLU A 177 12.73 28.25 11.63
N TRP A 178 12.62 29.31 10.83
CA TRP A 178 11.88 30.52 11.19
C TRP A 178 10.35 30.30 11.21
N GLU A 179 9.82 29.26 10.58
CA GLU A 179 8.38 28.95 10.65
C GLU A 179 7.95 28.59 12.07
N LYS A 180 8.89 28.12 12.91
CA LYS A 180 8.66 27.88 14.35
C LYS A 180 8.51 29.17 15.16
N SER A 181 9.01 30.29 14.64
CA SER A 181 8.94 31.61 15.28
C SER A 181 7.72 32.43 14.86
N LYS A 182 6.71 31.79 14.27
CA LYS A 182 5.45 32.41 13.86
C LYS A 182 4.74 33.06 15.04
N THR A 183 4.40 34.34 14.92
CA THR A 183 3.72 35.08 16.00
C THR A 183 2.21 34.84 15.98
N GLU A 184 1.52 35.10 17.11
CA GLU A 184 0.05 34.99 17.17
C GLU A 184 -0.66 35.86 16.10
N ALA A 185 -0.05 36.98 15.69
CA ALA A 185 -0.59 37.86 14.67
C ALA A 185 -0.50 37.28 13.25
N ASP A 186 0.41 36.34 13.02
CA ASP A 186 0.59 35.67 11.73
C ASP A 186 -0.28 34.41 11.62
N MET A 187 -0.93 33.99 12.71
CA MET A 187 -1.83 32.83 12.71
C MET A 187 -3.13 33.17 11.96
N GLU A 188 -3.50 32.33 11.00
CA GLU A 188 -4.74 32.49 10.23
C GLU A 188 -5.97 32.01 11.02
N GLU A 189 -5.73 31.12 12.00
CA GLU A 189 -6.73 30.59 12.90
C GLU A 189 -6.37 30.94 14.34
N TYR A 190 -7.37 31.28 15.13
CA TYR A 190 -7.25 31.44 16.56
C TYR A 190 -7.12 30.06 17.23
N ILE A 191 -5.98 29.85 17.86
CA ILE A 191 -5.66 28.69 18.69
C ILE A 191 -5.87 29.11 20.15
N TRP A 192 -6.63 28.31 20.90
CA TRP A 192 -6.95 28.61 22.29
C TRP A 192 -5.77 28.37 23.23
N GLU A 193 -4.98 27.34 22.95
CA GLU A 193 -3.82 26.95 23.77
C GLU A 193 -2.76 28.06 23.80
N ASN A 194 -2.32 28.43 25.01
CA ASN A 194 -1.40 29.54 25.32
C ASN A 194 -1.93 30.95 24.98
N SER A 195 -3.22 31.08 24.64
CA SER A 195 -3.83 32.35 24.25
C SER A 195 -4.04 33.30 25.45
N SER A 196 -4.34 34.56 25.14
CA SER A 196 -4.73 35.56 26.14
C SER A 196 -6.02 35.18 26.89
N SER A 197 -7.00 34.60 26.19
CA SER A 197 -8.28 34.18 26.79
C SER A 197 -8.10 33.04 27.79
N GLU A 198 -7.22 32.07 27.49
CA GLU A 198 -6.88 30.99 28.42
C GLU A 198 -6.20 31.54 29.69
N ARG A 199 -5.25 32.46 29.52
CA ARG A 199 -4.58 33.10 30.66
C ARG A 199 -5.56 33.88 31.54
N ASN A 200 -6.44 34.67 30.93
CA ASN A 200 -7.42 35.48 31.65
C ASN A 200 -8.43 34.62 32.42
N ILE A 201 -8.89 33.51 31.83
CA ILE A 201 -9.89 32.66 32.47
C ILE A 201 -9.31 31.87 33.63
N LEU A 202 -8.08 31.36 33.47
CA LEU A 202 -7.36 30.69 34.55
C LEU A 202 -7.14 31.64 35.72
N GLU A 203 -6.74 32.90 35.46
CA GLU A 203 -6.60 33.92 36.49
C GLU A 203 -7.92 34.19 37.21
N THR A 204 -9.02 34.32 36.46
CA THR A 204 -10.34 34.62 37.03
C THR A 204 -10.85 33.46 37.90
N LEU A 205 -10.71 32.21 37.43
CA LEU A 205 -11.12 31.02 38.19
C LEU A 205 -10.28 30.83 39.45
N LEU A 206 -8.98 31.15 39.40
CA LEU A 206 -8.12 31.14 40.59
C LEU A 206 -8.59 32.15 41.65
N GLN A 207 -9.03 33.34 41.24
CA GLN A 207 -9.57 34.35 42.15
C GLN A 207 -10.91 33.92 42.77
N ILE A 208 -11.79 33.30 41.98
CA ILE A 208 -13.08 32.77 42.46
C ILE A 208 -12.84 31.67 43.51
N ASN A 209 -11.95 30.71 43.20
CA ASN A 209 -11.61 29.64 44.14
C ASN A 209 -10.97 30.16 45.44
N ALA A 210 -10.13 31.19 45.34
CA ALA A 210 -9.55 31.86 46.50
C ALA A 210 -10.61 32.55 47.37
N ALA A 211 -11.64 33.15 46.75
CA ALA A 211 -12.76 33.74 47.47
C ALA A 211 -13.64 32.67 48.15
N GLU A 212 -13.81 31.52 47.51
CA GLU A 212 -14.59 30.38 48.00
C GLU A 212 -13.84 29.49 49.03
N LYS A 213 -12.57 29.78 49.31
CA LYS A 213 -11.67 29.04 50.23
C LYS A 213 -11.40 27.57 49.83
N ASN A 214 -11.52 27.24 48.56
CA ASN A 214 -11.12 25.92 48.03
C ASN A 214 -9.60 25.92 47.78
N THR A 215 -8.85 25.02 48.43
CA THR A 215 -7.37 25.04 48.50
C THR A 215 -6.67 24.12 47.51
N GLU A 216 -7.40 23.29 46.77
CA GLU A 216 -6.85 22.39 45.76
C GLU A 216 -7.22 22.91 44.37
N VAL A 217 -6.24 23.51 43.68
CA VAL A 217 -6.45 23.99 42.31
C VAL A 217 -5.32 23.46 41.43
N ASN A 218 -5.63 22.46 40.63
CA ASN A 218 -4.76 22.02 39.53
C ASN A 218 -5.22 22.68 38.22
N LYS A 219 -4.29 23.23 37.44
CA LYS A 219 -4.58 23.88 36.14
C LYS A 219 -5.30 22.92 35.19
N GLU A 220 -4.89 21.65 35.22
CA GLU A 220 -5.47 20.59 34.39
C GLU A 220 -6.92 20.27 34.78
N GLU A 221 -7.26 20.40 36.06
CA GLU A 221 -8.62 20.15 36.56
C GLU A 221 -9.57 21.29 36.17
N LEU A 222 -9.11 22.55 36.26
CA LEU A 222 -9.88 23.71 35.81
C LEU A 222 -10.10 23.72 34.29
N LEU A 223 -9.09 23.34 33.50
CA LEU A 223 -9.20 23.27 32.04
C LEU A 223 -10.07 22.10 31.56
N GLY A 224 -10.23 21.06 32.38
CA GLY A 224 -11.06 19.88 32.09
C GLY A 224 -12.54 20.03 32.47
N THR A 225 -12.97 21.18 33.00
CA THR A 225 -14.37 21.40 33.34
C THR A 225 -15.21 21.65 32.08
N LYS A 226 -16.48 21.23 32.12
CA LYS A 226 -17.38 21.35 30.97
C LYS A 226 -17.65 22.82 30.62
N GLU A 227 -17.64 23.69 31.63
CA GLU A 227 -17.86 25.12 31.51
C GLU A 227 -16.71 25.78 30.72
N VAL A 228 -15.46 25.40 30.99
CA VAL A 228 -14.29 25.92 30.27
C VAL A 228 -14.23 25.37 28.85
N GLU A 229 -14.64 24.12 28.62
CA GLU A 229 -14.76 23.57 27.26
C GLU A 229 -15.81 24.31 26.41
N GLU A 230 -16.98 24.63 26.99
CA GLU A 230 -18.03 25.40 26.30
C GLU A 230 -17.55 26.82 26.00
N TYR A 231 -16.86 27.46 26.94
CA TYR A 231 -16.23 28.76 26.73
C TYR A 231 -15.19 28.71 25.61
N LYS A 232 -14.25 27.76 25.66
CA LYS A 232 -13.23 27.52 24.63
C LYS A 232 -13.87 27.39 23.25
N LYS A 233 -14.88 26.52 23.10
CA LYS A 233 -15.60 26.31 21.84
C LYS A 233 -16.23 27.61 21.34
N SER A 234 -16.87 28.37 22.22
CA SER A 234 -17.51 29.63 21.84
C SER A 234 -16.52 30.69 21.36
N VAL A 235 -15.36 30.83 22.02
CA VAL A 235 -14.32 31.80 21.65
C VAL A 235 -13.66 31.41 20.33
N VAL A 236 -13.35 30.13 20.13
CA VAL A 236 -12.77 29.63 18.89
C VAL A 236 -13.72 29.85 17.72
N CYS A 237 -15.01 29.50 17.85
CA CYS A 237 -16.00 29.79 16.81
C CYS A 237 -16.12 31.29 16.53
N LEU A 238 -16.15 32.14 17.57
CA LEU A 238 -16.26 33.59 17.40
C LEU A 238 -15.05 34.19 16.67
N LYS A 239 -13.84 33.70 16.94
CA LYS A 239 -12.61 34.19 16.30
C LYS A 239 -12.37 33.63 14.90
N ASN A 240 -12.74 32.38 14.63
CA ASN A 240 -12.46 31.70 13.36
C ASN A 240 -13.60 31.82 12.35
N GLU A 241 -14.84 31.60 12.79
CA GLU A 241 -16.04 31.64 11.92
C GLU A 241 -16.63 33.06 11.81
N GLY A 242 -16.19 33.97 12.69
CA GLY A 242 -16.59 35.36 12.71
C GLY A 242 -17.72 35.70 13.69
N GLU A 243 -18.01 36.99 13.80
CA GLU A 243 -19.00 37.54 14.71
C GLU A 243 -20.40 37.49 14.11
N ASN A 244 -21.24 36.60 14.65
CA ASN A 244 -22.65 36.43 14.31
C ASN A 244 -23.48 36.50 15.59
N GLU A 245 -24.78 36.83 15.48
CA GLU A 245 -25.66 36.92 16.66
C GLU A 245 -25.71 35.60 17.45
N ASN A 246 -25.62 34.47 16.75
CA ASN A 246 -25.54 33.15 17.35
C ASN A 246 -24.21 32.92 18.11
N SER A 247 -23.07 33.30 17.54
CA SER A 247 -21.76 33.09 18.19
C SER A 247 -21.59 33.99 19.41
N VAL A 248 -22.08 35.23 19.34
CA VAL A 248 -22.10 36.16 20.49
C VAL A 248 -23.02 35.66 21.60
N SER A 249 -24.20 35.10 21.24
CA SER A 249 -25.13 34.52 22.22
C SER A 249 -24.54 33.30 22.91
N GLN A 250 -23.88 32.41 22.17
CA GLN A 250 -23.20 31.24 22.73
C GLN A 250 -22.06 31.64 23.66
N TYR A 251 -21.24 32.62 23.27
CA TYR A 251 -20.20 33.18 24.12
C TYR A 251 -20.79 33.74 25.43
N LYS A 252 -21.83 34.56 25.34
CA LYS A 252 -22.51 35.15 26.51
C LYS A 252 -23.00 34.08 27.50
N GLU A 253 -23.67 33.04 27.00
CA GLU A 253 -24.21 31.99 27.86
C GLU A 253 -23.10 31.12 28.48
N SER A 254 -22.00 30.88 27.78
CA SER A 254 -20.84 30.18 28.35
C SER A 254 -20.18 30.99 29.48
N VAL A 255 -20.03 32.31 29.33
CA VAL A 255 -19.45 33.19 30.36
C VAL A 255 -20.32 33.28 31.60
N LYS A 256 -21.65 33.36 31.43
CA LYS A 256 -22.58 33.38 32.56
C LYS A 256 -22.48 32.12 33.42
N ARG A 257 -22.41 30.96 32.76
CA ARG A 257 -22.22 29.66 33.44
C ARG A 257 -20.91 29.66 34.23
N LEU A 258 -19.85 30.18 33.62
CA LEU A 258 -18.51 30.17 34.19
C LEU A 258 -18.34 31.12 35.39
N LEU A 259 -19.03 32.25 35.40
CA LEU A 259 -18.97 33.25 36.48
C LEU A 259 -20.10 33.12 37.51
N HIS A 260 -20.93 32.08 37.42
CA HIS A 260 -22.11 31.88 38.27
C HIS A 260 -23.08 33.08 38.29
N LEU A 261 -23.23 33.77 37.15
CA LEU A 261 -24.13 34.91 37.00
C LEU A 261 -25.51 34.43 36.55
N ILE A 262 -26.54 34.72 37.35
CA ILE A 262 -27.97 34.40 37.11
C ILE A 262 -28.56 35.35 36.07
#